data_AF-A0A7C8Z419-F1
#
_entry.id   AF-A0A7C8Z419-F1
#
_cell.length_a   1.000
_cell.length_b   1.000
_cell.length_c   1.000
_cell.angle_alpha   90.00
_cell.angle_beta   90.00
_cell.angle_gamma   90.00
#
_symmetry.space_group_name_H-M   'P 1'
#
loop_
_entity.id
_entity.type
_entity.pdbx_description
1 polymer ?
#
loop_
_entity_poly.entity_id
_entity_poly.type
_entity_poly.pdbx_seq_one_letter_code
_entity_poly.pdbx_strand_id
1 'polypeptide(L)'
;MLRMMGNNNKNHEDLVAYSAEFESLQQLWKNELDWNQVLIRRYIGREALWLHRRFLSVHWVKRFGAGQNAVWTSPNEKANSTNHISVFIDNELNLLQDCLRISYSEFEDVQSQAIHSASYILWLSSMCTRQCISITPSPPPETSWPSDIGLNEKLRGDALRTLLIKLSPERTKLWQFLLSNLLLSETEG
;
A
#
# COMPACT_ATOMS: atom_id res chain seq x y z
N MET A 1 5.76 -10.40 -57.65
CA MET A 1 4.40 -10.13 -57.12
C MET A 1 4.53 -9.89 -55.62
N LEU A 2 3.74 -8.96 -55.06
CA LEU A 2 4.07 -8.11 -53.92
C LEU A 2 4.37 -8.79 -52.56
N ARG A 3 5.31 -8.14 -51.87
CA ARG A 3 5.67 -8.25 -50.44
C ARG A 3 4.43 -8.11 -49.56
N MET A 4 4.05 -9.17 -48.85
CA MET A 4 3.13 -9.06 -47.71
C MET A 4 3.87 -8.45 -46.51
N MET A 5 4.02 -7.12 -46.52
CA MET A 5 4.38 -6.32 -45.35
C MET A 5 3.10 -5.67 -44.82
N GLY A 6 2.41 -6.41 -43.97
CA GLY A 6 1.34 -5.94 -43.11
C GLY A 6 1.15 -7.07 -42.11
N ASN A 7 1.61 -6.95 -40.87
CA ASN A 7 0.79 -6.30 -39.87
C ASN A 7 1.57 -5.99 -38.55
N ASN A 8 2.87 -5.66 -38.62
CA ASN A 8 3.65 -5.40 -37.39
C ASN A 8 3.42 -3.99 -36.79
N ASN A 9 2.83 -3.06 -37.55
CA ASN A 9 2.61 -1.68 -37.09
C ASN A 9 1.42 -1.55 -36.13
N LYS A 10 0.34 -2.33 -36.33
CA LYS A 10 -0.85 -2.28 -35.47
C LYS A 10 -0.55 -2.70 -34.04
N ASN A 11 0.23 -3.76 -33.87
CA ASN A 11 0.63 -4.23 -32.54
C ASN A 11 1.49 -3.19 -31.80
N HIS A 12 2.32 -2.42 -32.52
CA HIS A 12 3.17 -1.40 -31.93
C HIS A 12 2.38 -0.13 -31.56
N GLU A 13 1.42 0.27 -32.39
CA GLU A 13 0.51 1.38 -32.09
C GLU A 13 -0.42 1.05 -30.91
N ASP A 14 -0.94 -0.17 -30.85
CA ASP A 14 -1.78 -0.65 -29.74
C ASP A 14 -1.00 -0.76 -28.42
N LEU A 15 0.27 -1.21 -28.46
CA LEU A 15 1.14 -1.27 -27.29
C LEU A 15 1.49 0.14 -26.77
N VAL A 16 1.75 1.09 -27.67
CA VAL A 16 2.05 2.49 -27.32
C VAL A 16 0.81 3.20 -26.76
N ALA A 17 -0.38 2.92 -27.31
CA ALA A 17 -1.64 3.44 -26.77
C ALA A 17 -1.93 2.88 -25.37
N TYR A 18 -1.75 1.57 -25.17
CA TYR A 18 -1.92 0.91 -23.87
C TYR A 18 -0.94 1.43 -22.81
N SER A 19 0.34 1.65 -23.18
CA SER A 19 1.33 2.19 -22.25
C SER A 19 0.99 3.62 -21.82
N ALA A 20 0.53 4.46 -22.75
CA ALA A 20 0.09 5.82 -22.46
C ALA A 20 -1.16 5.86 -21.57
N GLU A 21 -2.14 4.98 -21.82
CA GLU A 21 -3.32 4.83 -20.96
C GLU A 21 -2.94 4.36 -19.54
N PHE A 22 -1.98 3.44 -19.42
CA PHE A 22 -1.50 2.94 -18.14
C PHE A 22 -0.78 4.01 -17.31
N GLU A 23 0.08 4.82 -17.93
CA GLU A 23 0.71 5.98 -17.30
C GLU A 23 -0.33 7.03 -16.86
N SER A 24 -1.34 7.28 -17.69
CA SER A 24 -2.43 8.20 -17.35
C SER A 24 -3.22 7.75 -16.11
N LEU A 25 -3.47 6.44 -16.00
CA LEU A 25 -4.16 5.85 -14.87
C LEU A 25 -3.29 5.86 -13.60
N GLN A 26 -1.99 5.60 -13.73
CA GLN A 26 -1.03 5.74 -12.62
C GLN A 26 -1.05 7.14 -12.03
N GLN A 27 -0.98 8.16 -12.90
CA GLN A 27 -1.00 9.54 -12.47
C GLN A 27 -2.33 9.90 -11.81
N LEU A 28 -3.46 9.39 -12.33
CA LEU A 28 -4.77 9.60 -11.71
C LEU A 28 -4.83 9.04 -10.29
N TRP A 29 -4.41 7.78 -10.08
CA TRP A 29 -4.40 7.17 -8.73
C TRP A 29 -3.48 7.91 -7.76
N LYS A 30 -2.32 8.36 -8.24
CA LYS A 30 -1.39 9.15 -7.43
C LYS A 30 -2.04 10.47 -7.01
N ASN A 31 -2.66 11.17 -7.95
CA ASN A 31 -3.37 12.41 -7.67
C ASN A 31 -4.48 12.18 -6.64
N GLU A 32 -5.28 11.12 -6.77
CA GLU A 32 -6.35 10.81 -5.80
C GLU A 32 -5.80 10.52 -4.39
N LEU A 33 -4.67 9.81 -4.29
CA LEU A 33 -3.98 9.59 -3.01
C LEU A 33 -3.47 10.90 -2.39
N ASP A 34 -2.90 11.79 -3.21
CA ASP A 34 -2.41 13.10 -2.76
C ASP A 34 -3.57 13.99 -2.30
N TRP A 35 -4.68 14.02 -3.06
CA TRP A 35 -5.90 14.74 -2.70
C TRP A 35 -6.51 14.20 -1.40
N ASN A 36 -6.63 12.89 -1.27
CA ASN A 36 -7.12 12.26 -0.05
C ASN A 36 -6.23 12.60 1.15
N GLN A 37 -4.91 12.67 0.98
CA GLN A 37 -3.98 13.07 2.05
C GLN A 37 -4.23 14.52 2.50
N VAL A 38 -4.43 15.44 1.56
CA VAL A 38 -4.78 16.84 1.87
C VAL A 38 -6.10 16.90 2.64
N LEU A 39 -7.10 16.11 2.25
CA LEU A 39 -8.38 16.05 2.95
C LEU A 39 -8.24 15.48 4.36
N ILE A 40 -7.46 14.42 4.55
CA ILE A 40 -7.20 13.81 5.88
C ILE A 40 -6.54 14.82 6.81
N ARG A 41 -5.62 15.65 6.30
CA ARG A 41 -4.95 16.71 7.07
C ARG A 41 -5.88 17.89 7.39
N ARG A 42 -6.88 18.16 6.54
CA ARG A 42 -7.81 19.28 6.70
C ARG A 42 -9.05 18.94 7.52
N TYR A 43 -9.52 17.70 7.46
CA TYR A 43 -10.74 17.25 8.11
C TYR A 43 -10.42 16.15 9.11
N ILE A 44 -9.90 16.58 10.26
CA ILE A 44 -9.43 15.70 11.33
C ILE A 44 -10.57 14.84 11.89
N GLY A 45 -10.29 13.56 12.10
CA GLY A 45 -11.18 12.61 12.75
C GLY A 45 -12.31 12.06 11.86
N ARG A 46 -12.28 12.30 10.54
CA ARG A 46 -13.32 11.81 9.63
C ARG A 46 -12.99 10.40 9.12
N GLU A 47 -13.66 9.40 9.67
CA GLU A 47 -13.50 7.98 9.30
C GLU A 47 -13.64 7.73 7.79
N ALA A 48 -14.59 8.40 7.12
CA ALA A 48 -14.85 8.21 5.69
C ALA A 48 -13.61 8.46 4.82
N LEU A 49 -12.75 9.40 5.20
CA LEU A 49 -11.52 9.70 4.47
C LEU A 49 -10.50 8.56 4.57
N TRP A 50 -10.43 7.91 5.74
CA TRP A 50 -9.57 6.75 5.98
C TRP A 50 -10.11 5.50 5.28
N LEU A 51 -11.43 5.31 5.21
CA LEU A 51 -12.04 4.25 4.41
C LEU A 51 -11.75 4.43 2.92
N HIS A 52 -11.85 5.65 2.42
CA HIS A 52 -11.46 5.96 1.05
C HIS A 52 -9.96 5.74 0.82
N ARG A 53 -9.10 6.16 1.76
CA ARG A 53 -7.65 5.89 1.72
C ARG A 53 -7.35 4.40 1.63
N ARG A 54 -8.05 3.56 2.41
CA ARG A 54 -7.95 2.09 2.31
C ARG A 54 -8.31 1.60 0.91
N PHE A 55 -9.43 2.05 0.37
CA PHE A 55 -9.83 1.70 -1.00
C PHE A 55 -8.75 2.06 -2.02
N LEU A 56 -8.21 3.29 -1.98
CA LEU A 56 -7.14 3.72 -2.88
C LEU A 56 -5.88 2.86 -2.71
N SER A 57 -5.50 2.59 -1.46
CA SER A 57 -4.33 1.77 -1.11
C SER A 57 -4.44 0.34 -1.64
N VAL A 58 -5.62 -0.27 -1.57
CA VAL A 58 -5.85 -1.61 -2.14
C VAL A 58 -5.50 -1.63 -3.62
N HIS A 59 -6.00 -0.64 -4.36
CA HIS A 59 -5.81 -0.57 -5.81
C HIS A 59 -4.36 -0.25 -6.16
N TRP A 60 -3.74 0.66 -5.41
CA TRP A 60 -2.32 0.97 -5.57
C TRP A 60 -1.45 -0.28 -5.38
N VAL A 61 -1.61 -0.98 -4.26
CA VAL A 61 -0.82 -2.19 -3.95
C VAL A 61 -1.13 -3.33 -4.93
N LYS A 62 -2.39 -3.56 -5.31
CA LYS A 62 -2.72 -4.62 -6.28
C LYS A 62 -2.15 -4.35 -7.67
N ARG A 63 -2.20 -3.11 -8.14
CA ARG A 63 -1.86 -2.75 -9.51
C ARG A 63 -0.37 -2.49 -9.69
N PHE A 64 0.27 -1.91 -8.69
CA PHE A 64 1.69 -1.52 -8.73
C PHE A 64 2.57 -2.38 -7.84
N GLY A 65 1.98 -3.15 -6.92
CA GLY A 65 2.70 -4.16 -6.15
C GLY A 65 2.93 -5.47 -6.89
N ALA A 66 2.13 -5.76 -7.91
CA ALA A 66 2.22 -6.97 -8.73
C ALA A 66 3.32 -6.90 -9.81
N GLY A 67 4.49 -6.34 -9.49
CA GLY A 67 5.68 -6.35 -10.36
C GLY A 67 6.22 -7.74 -10.70
N GLN A 68 5.57 -8.83 -10.26
CA GLN A 68 6.04 -10.20 -10.49
C GLN A 68 5.24 -11.00 -11.50
N ASN A 69 3.99 -10.61 -11.82
CA ASN A 69 3.11 -11.41 -12.69
C ASN A 69 2.83 -10.80 -14.07
N ALA A 70 3.61 -9.82 -14.50
CA ALA A 70 3.61 -9.45 -15.91
C ALA A 70 4.62 -10.33 -16.66
N VAL A 71 4.08 -11.34 -17.34
CA VAL A 71 4.73 -12.16 -18.38
C VAL A 71 5.27 -11.30 -19.55
N TRP A 72 5.20 -9.95 -19.46
CA TRP A 72 5.37 -9.02 -20.57
C TRP A 72 6.13 -7.71 -20.21
N THR A 73 6.70 -7.55 -19.02
CA THR A 73 7.50 -6.35 -18.69
C THR A 73 9.00 -6.62 -18.69
N SER A 74 9.74 -5.67 -19.24
CA SER A 74 11.20 -5.69 -19.32
C SER A 74 11.82 -5.73 -17.92
N PRO A 75 12.99 -6.38 -17.71
CA PRO A 75 13.69 -6.40 -16.43
C PRO A 75 13.89 -5.01 -15.79
N ASN A 76 13.97 -3.96 -16.61
CA ASN A 76 14.12 -2.58 -16.16
C ASN A 76 12.85 -2.00 -15.49
N GLU A 77 11.65 -2.47 -15.88
CA GLU A 77 10.37 -2.01 -15.32
C GLU A 77 10.06 -2.69 -13.98
N LYS A 78 10.55 -3.92 -13.78
CA LYS A 78 10.44 -4.63 -12.50
C LYS A 78 11.18 -3.90 -11.38
N ALA A 79 12.40 -3.41 -11.64
CA ALA A 79 13.17 -2.62 -10.69
C ALA A 79 12.49 -1.28 -10.32
N ASN A 80 11.74 -0.68 -11.26
CA ASN A 80 11.01 0.56 -11.01
C ASN A 80 9.77 0.32 -10.13
N SER A 81 9.07 -0.81 -10.31
CA SER A 81 7.85 -1.15 -9.56
C SER A 81 8.07 -1.35 -8.05
N THR A 82 9.18 -1.97 -7.65
CA THR A 82 9.56 -2.15 -6.23
C THR A 82 9.83 -0.81 -5.52
N ASN A 83 10.30 0.20 -6.25
CA ASN A 83 10.53 1.55 -5.73
C ASN A 83 9.21 2.29 -5.44
N HIS A 84 8.16 2.04 -6.23
CA HIS A 84 6.86 2.71 -6.02
C HIS A 84 6.12 2.26 -4.76
N ILE A 85 6.23 0.97 -4.39
CA ILE A 85 5.62 0.46 -3.17
C ILE A 85 6.35 0.97 -1.94
N SER A 86 7.69 0.94 -1.93
CA SER A 86 8.47 1.39 -0.77
C SER A 86 8.25 2.88 -0.50
N VAL A 87 8.27 3.72 -1.54
CA VAL A 87 7.93 5.15 -1.44
C VAL A 87 6.51 5.36 -0.94
N PHE A 88 5.56 4.57 -1.44
CA PHE A 88 4.17 4.62 -0.95
C PHE A 88 4.08 4.32 0.54
N ILE A 89 4.70 3.23 1.01
CA ILE A 89 4.75 2.87 2.43
C ILE A 89 5.37 3.99 3.27
N ASP A 90 6.49 4.57 2.83
CA ASP A 90 7.14 5.66 3.55
C ASP A 90 6.23 6.89 3.67
N ASN A 91 5.46 7.20 2.63
CA ASN A 91 4.48 8.28 2.66
C ASN A 91 3.33 7.98 3.63
N GLU A 92 2.84 6.74 3.69
CA GLU A 92 1.79 6.35 4.65
C GLU A 92 2.29 6.42 6.09
N LEU A 93 3.54 6.03 6.36
CA LEU A 93 4.15 6.17 7.68
C LEU A 93 4.33 7.64 8.08
N ASN A 94 4.75 8.49 7.15
CA ASN A 94 4.82 9.93 7.39
C ASN A 94 3.44 10.53 7.69
N LEU A 95 2.41 10.10 6.97
CA LEU A 95 1.03 10.52 7.24
C LEU A 95 0.56 10.10 8.63
N LEU A 96 0.90 8.89 9.09
CA LEU A 96 0.66 8.47 10.48
C LEU A 96 1.35 9.42 11.47
N GLN A 97 2.64 9.70 11.28
CA GLN A 97 3.39 10.58 12.18
C GLN A 97 2.80 11.98 12.24
N ASP A 98 2.36 12.53 11.11
CA ASP A 98 1.67 13.81 11.05
C ASP A 98 0.38 13.78 11.87
N CYS A 99 -0.42 12.71 11.74
CA CYS A 99 -1.67 12.55 12.48
C CYS A 99 -1.46 12.45 13.99
N LEU A 100 -0.36 11.84 14.43
CA LEU A 100 -0.01 11.71 15.85
C LEU A 100 0.54 13.00 16.47
N ARG A 101 1.02 13.94 15.65
CA ARG A 101 1.59 15.22 16.09
C ARG A 101 0.57 16.35 16.18
N ILE A 102 -0.68 16.11 15.77
CA ILE A 102 -1.74 17.10 15.83
C ILE A 102 -1.98 17.50 17.29
N SER A 103 -1.92 18.80 17.56
CA SER A 103 -2.27 19.36 18.86
C SER A 103 -3.78 19.35 19.06
N TYR A 104 -4.23 19.18 20.29
CA TYR A 104 -5.65 19.26 20.63
C TYR A 104 -6.29 20.55 20.11
N SER A 105 -7.45 20.41 19.48
CA SER A 105 -8.30 21.49 18.98
C SER A 105 -9.73 21.21 19.43
N GLU A 106 -10.43 22.24 19.93
CA GLU A 106 -11.79 22.12 20.47
C GLU A 106 -12.82 21.61 19.44
N PHE A 107 -12.55 21.86 18.15
CA PHE A 107 -13.47 21.54 17.05
C PHE A 107 -13.16 20.22 16.34
N GLU A 108 -12.01 19.60 16.64
CA GLU A 108 -11.47 18.48 15.86
C GLU A 108 -11.28 17.25 16.74
N ASP A 109 -11.70 16.10 16.22
CA ASP A 109 -11.55 14.83 16.93
C ASP A 109 -10.16 14.23 16.67
N VAL A 110 -9.16 14.82 17.35
CA VAL A 110 -7.75 14.42 17.29
C VAL A 110 -7.55 12.98 17.75
N GLN A 111 -8.35 12.52 18.72
CA GLN A 111 -8.28 11.14 19.19
C GLN A 111 -8.74 10.17 18.10
N SER A 112 -9.88 10.41 17.47
CA SER A 112 -10.34 9.59 16.35
C SER A 112 -9.36 9.61 15.19
N GLN A 113 -8.73 10.75 14.88
CA GLN A 113 -7.69 10.82 13.86
C GLN A 113 -6.50 9.91 14.15
N ALA A 114 -6.01 9.91 15.39
CA ALA A 114 -4.92 9.03 15.81
C ALA A 114 -5.35 7.54 15.74
N ILE A 115 -6.58 7.21 16.15
CA ILE A 115 -7.10 5.84 16.08
C ILE A 115 -7.23 5.37 14.63
N HIS A 116 -7.84 6.17 13.76
CA HIS A 116 -8.05 5.82 12.36
C HIS A 116 -6.73 5.65 11.61
N SER A 117 -5.77 6.57 11.81
CA SER A 117 -4.44 6.49 11.18
C SER A 117 -3.67 5.25 11.64
N ALA A 118 -3.62 4.97 12.95
CA ALA A 118 -2.93 3.79 13.47
C ALA A 118 -3.61 2.48 13.02
N SER A 119 -4.95 2.45 13.00
CA SER A 119 -5.73 1.28 12.54
C SER A 119 -5.53 1.04 11.04
N TYR A 120 -5.45 2.11 10.25
CA TYR A 120 -5.16 2.05 8.82
C TYR A 120 -3.79 1.41 8.55
N ILE A 121 -2.76 1.85 9.27
CA ILE A 121 -1.41 1.29 9.11
C ILE A 121 -1.33 -0.18 9.52
N LEU A 122 -1.99 -0.57 10.61
CA LEU A 122 -2.10 -1.99 10.99
C LEU A 122 -2.79 -2.82 9.90
N TRP A 123 -3.84 -2.28 9.29
CA TRP A 123 -4.51 -2.97 8.20
C TRP A 123 -3.62 -3.04 6.95
N LEU A 124 -2.90 -1.98 6.62
CA LEU A 124 -2.01 -1.92 5.46
C LEU A 124 -0.89 -2.95 5.58
N SER A 125 -0.27 -3.08 6.76
CA SER A 125 0.74 -4.12 7.00
C SER A 125 0.14 -5.52 6.80
N SER A 126 -1.05 -5.78 7.34
CA SER A 126 -1.73 -7.07 7.15
C SER A 126 -2.06 -7.37 5.69
N MET A 127 -2.49 -6.36 4.95
CA MET A 127 -2.77 -6.50 3.53
C MET A 127 -1.49 -6.84 2.76
N CYS A 128 -0.39 -6.11 2.99
CA CYS A 128 0.88 -6.36 2.30
C CYS A 128 1.39 -7.77 2.59
N THR A 129 1.41 -8.20 3.85
CA THR A 129 1.82 -9.57 4.22
C THR A 129 0.96 -10.65 3.56
N ARG A 130 -0.37 -10.49 3.54
CA ARG A 130 -1.28 -11.46 2.92
C ARG A 130 -1.19 -11.50 1.40
N GLN A 131 -0.98 -10.35 0.77
CA GLN A 131 -0.82 -10.26 -0.68
C GLN A 131 0.47 -10.98 -1.12
N CYS A 132 1.55 -10.94 -0.33
CA CYS A 132 2.77 -11.73 -0.56
C CYS A 132 2.51 -13.26 -0.55
N ILE A 133 1.61 -13.74 0.31
CA ILE A 133 1.30 -15.18 0.45
C ILE A 133 0.49 -15.73 -0.74
N SER A 134 -0.30 -14.88 -1.42
CA SER A 134 -1.19 -15.33 -2.50
C SER A 134 -0.56 -15.54 -3.89
N ILE A 135 0.75 -15.30 -4.05
CA ILE A 135 1.39 -15.20 -5.39
C ILE A 135 2.17 -16.47 -5.79
N THR A 136 2.34 -17.47 -4.92
CA THR A 136 3.07 -18.70 -5.28
C THR A 136 2.30 -19.99 -4.94
N PRO A 137 1.86 -20.79 -5.93
CA PRO A 137 1.42 -22.18 -5.70
C PRO A 137 2.60 -23.15 -5.46
N SER A 138 3.84 -22.67 -5.46
CA SER A 138 5.08 -23.45 -5.32
C SER A 138 6.01 -22.77 -4.31
N PRO A 139 6.87 -23.51 -3.59
CA PRO A 139 7.81 -22.89 -2.66
C PRO A 139 8.67 -21.86 -3.41
N PRO A 140 8.87 -20.66 -2.85
CA PRO A 140 9.60 -19.61 -3.55
C PRO A 140 11.07 -20.02 -3.68
N PRO A 141 11.73 -19.80 -4.83
CA PRO A 141 13.19 -19.69 -4.81
C PRO A 141 13.54 -18.54 -3.87
N GLU A 142 14.55 -18.74 -3.02
CA GLU A 142 14.93 -17.95 -1.84
C GLU A 142 15.28 -16.46 -2.10
N THR A 143 14.85 -15.87 -3.22
CA THR A 143 15.32 -14.56 -3.70
C THR A 143 14.24 -13.68 -4.37
N SER A 144 12.97 -14.07 -4.40
CA SER A 144 11.99 -13.40 -5.27
C SER A 144 10.95 -12.49 -4.59
N TRP A 145 11.16 -12.02 -3.37
CA TRP A 145 10.57 -10.77 -2.85
C TRP A 145 11.63 -10.18 -1.92
N PRO A 146 11.85 -8.85 -1.86
CA PRO A 146 12.68 -8.34 -0.79
C PRO A 146 11.92 -8.67 0.50
N SER A 147 12.48 -9.57 1.30
CA SER A 147 12.15 -9.69 2.72
C SER A 147 12.19 -8.30 3.40
N ASP A 148 12.87 -7.34 2.75
CA ASP A 148 13.04 -5.92 3.07
C ASP A 148 11.97 -4.93 2.53
N ILE A 149 10.74 -5.33 2.14
CA ILE A 149 9.68 -4.29 2.01
C ILE A 149 9.42 -3.61 3.38
N GLY A 150 9.95 -4.18 4.47
CA GLY A 150 10.41 -3.40 5.61
C GLY A 150 9.29 -2.71 6.36
N LEU A 151 8.03 -3.07 6.14
CA LEU A 151 6.90 -2.54 6.91
C LEU A 151 7.06 -2.95 8.38
N ASN A 152 7.44 -4.20 8.67
CA ASN A 152 7.69 -4.68 10.03
C ASN A 152 9.03 -4.19 10.63
N GLU A 153 10.03 -3.83 9.81
CA GLU A 153 11.25 -3.17 10.32
C GLU A 153 11.05 -1.68 10.59
N LYS A 154 10.33 -0.97 9.69
CA LYS A 154 10.04 0.47 9.79
C LYS A 154 8.94 0.75 10.82
N LEU A 155 7.91 -0.08 10.89
CA LEU A 155 7.01 -0.14 12.04
C LEU A 155 7.59 -1.14 13.01
N ARG A 156 8.40 -0.69 13.97
CA ARG A 156 8.65 -1.48 15.19
C ARG A 156 7.31 -2.02 15.68
N GLY A 157 6.99 -3.29 15.47
CA GLY A 157 5.66 -3.85 15.70
C GLY A 157 5.16 -3.58 17.11
N ASP A 158 6.08 -3.55 18.07
CA ASP A 158 5.85 -3.18 19.46
C ASP A 158 5.44 -1.71 19.67
N ALA A 159 5.92 -0.79 18.85
CA ALA A 159 5.56 0.62 18.90
C ALA A 159 4.13 0.85 18.40
N LEU A 160 3.74 0.24 17.28
CA LEU A 160 2.37 0.33 16.76
C LEU A 160 1.38 -0.37 17.72
N ARG A 161 1.77 -1.52 18.27
CA ARG A 161 1.00 -2.22 19.30
C ARG A 161 0.76 -1.34 20.53
N THR A 162 1.84 -0.80 21.09
CA THR A 162 1.77 0.08 22.26
C THR A 162 0.91 1.30 21.98
N LEU A 163 1.04 1.88 20.78
CA LEU A 163 0.25 3.01 20.34
C LEU A 163 -1.25 2.69 20.28
N LEU A 164 -1.64 1.58 19.64
CA LEU A 164 -3.05 1.18 19.50
C LEU A 164 -3.71 0.88 20.85
N ILE A 165 -2.99 0.21 21.75
CA ILE A 165 -3.46 -0.06 23.13
C ILE A 165 -3.63 1.25 23.90
N LYS A 166 -2.72 2.21 23.72
CA LYS A 166 -2.80 3.53 24.37
C LYS A 166 -3.98 4.36 23.84
N LEU A 167 -4.21 4.34 22.52
CA LEU A 167 -5.25 5.16 21.87
C LEU A 167 -6.67 4.62 22.11
N SER A 168 -6.82 3.29 22.17
CA SER A 168 -8.10 2.59 22.34
C SER A 168 -7.96 1.38 23.26
N PRO A 169 -7.80 1.59 24.58
CA PRO A 169 -7.65 0.50 25.55
C PRO A 169 -8.86 -0.44 25.57
N GLU A 170 -10.05 0.06 25.29
CA GLU A 170 -11.29 -0.72 25.17
C GLU A 170 -11.24 -1.76 24.03
N ARG A 171 -10.38 -1.54 23.02
CA ARG A 171 -10.19 -2.45 21.87
C ARG A 171 -8.96 -3.34 22.01
N THR A 172 -8.31 -3.38 23.18
CA THR A 172 -7.05 -4.14 23.40
C THR A 172 -7.12 -5.59 22.93
N LYS A 173 -8.20 -6.32 23.25
CA LYS A 173 -8.36 -7.73 22.83
C LYS A 173 -8.40 -7.88 21.31
N LEU A 174 -9.08 -6.95 20.63
CA LEU A 174 -9.15 -6.92 19.17
C LEU A 174 -7.77 -6.65 18.56
N TRP A 175 -7.04 -5.66 19.06
CA TRP A 175 -5.70 -5.34 18.58
C TRP A 175 -4.72 -6.48 18.79
N GLN A 176 -4.74 -7.12 19.97
CA GLN A 176 -3.92 -8.28 20.26
C GLN A 176 -4.21 -9.43 19.29
N PHE A 177 -5.49 -9.71 19.01
CA PHE A 177 -5.89 -10.74 18.04
C PHE A 177 -5.44 -10.41 16.61
N LEU A 178 -5.57 -9.16 16.16
CA LEU A 178 -5.15 -8.76 14.81
C LEU A 178 -3.63 -8.81 14.65
N LEU A 179 -2.89 -8.36 15.67
CA LEU A 179 -1.42 -8.39 15.67
C LEU A 179 -0.87 -9.82 15.78
N SER A 180 -1.48 -10.70 16.57
CA SER A 180 -1.06 -12.11 16.64
C SER A 180 -1.24 -12.81 15.30
N ASN A 181 -2.34 -12.54 14.59
CA ASN A 181 -2.56 -13.06 13.24
C ASN A 181 -1.63 -12.44 12.19
N LEU A 182 -0.99 -11.31 12.48
CA LEU A 182 0.04 -10.69 11.64
C LEU A 182 1.42 -11.35 11.84
N LEU A 183 1.74 -11.73 13.09
CA LEU A 183 3.03 -12.33 13.45
C LEU A 183 3.08 -13.85 13.19
N LEU A 184 1.94 -14.54 13.26
CA LEU A 184 1.87 -15.99 12.97
C LEU A 184 2.17 -16.32 11.49
N SER A 185 2.01 -15.37 10.57
CA SER A 185 2.46 -15.54 9.17
C SER A 185 3.98 -15.49 8.97
N GLU A 186 4.75 -15.15 10.01
CA GLU A 186 6.23 -15.17 9.97
C GLU A 186 6.83 -16.46 10.54
N THR A 187 6.04 -17.29 11.26
CA THR A 187 6.55 -18.47 12.00
C THR A 187 6.25 -19.83 11.37
N GLU A 188 5.58 -19.87 10.21
CA GLU A 188 5.34 -21.12 9.45
C GLU A 188 6.17 -21.20 8.14
N GLY A 189 7.38 -20.61 8.14
CA GLY A 189 8.37 -20.74 7.07
C GLY A 189 9.48 -21.72 7.41
#